data_AF-A0A949W670-F1
#
_entry.id   AF-A0A949W670-F1
#
_cell.length_a   1.000
_cell.length_b   1.000
_cell.length_c   1.000
_cell.angle_alpha   90.00
_cell.angle_beta   90.00
_cell.angle_gamma   90.00
#
_symmetry.space_group_name_H-M   'P 1'
#
loop_
_entity.id
_entity.type
_entity.pdbx_description
1 polymer ?
#
loop_
_entity_poly.entity_id
_entity_poly.type
_entity_poly.pdbx_seq_one_letter_code
_entity_poly.pdbx_strand_id
1 'polypeptide(L)'
;MVCNIHLMIACMVIAATQAFGQVPAKVVCEVVQDGGFETGRPNATWQEVTTGLAVINIDSLHARTGSWLAVFGGQLFQLLEQSLEQPVLIPPGRAELSYCLRIPESSTDELDHLAVRLDDVVLAEYTTADQPVFAQYVRVVHNLSDWTDGMTHLLRFESSVTGTPVTTFYLDDVSMNLCPSPAPPDLFRFAARWMGAGWTGHDLVNLLEAWNVSE
;
A
#
# COMPACT_ATOMS: atom_id res chain seq x y z
N MET A 1 19.07 -59.20 -5.23
CA MET A 1 19.24 -57.89 -5.87
C MET A 1 18.14 -56.98 -5.36
N VAL A 2 18.26 -56.52 -4.11
CA VAL A 2 17.27 -55.67 -3.44
C VAL A 2 18.06 -54.60 -2.71
N CYS A 3 18.45 -53.57 -3.45
CA CYS A 3 19.20 -52.44 -2.92
C CYS A 3 18.94 -51.28 -3.87
N ASN A 4 17.90 -50.47 -3.60
CA ASN A 4 17.84 -49.06 -4.06
C ASN A 4 16.56 -48.28 -3.72
N ILE A 5 15.54 -48.83 -3.06
CA ILE A 5 14.32 -48.05 -2.79
C ILE A 5 14.36 -47.35 -1.43
N HIS A 6 15.00 -47.95 -0.41
CA HIS A 6 15.07 -47.35 0.93
C HIS A 6 16.11 -46.23 1.09
N LEU A 7 17.08 -46.09 0.19
CA LEU A 7 18.13 -45.05 0.28
C LEU A 7 17.71 -43.74 -0.40
N MET A 8 16.79 -43.77 -1.35
CA MET A 8 16.29 -42.55 -2.02
C MET A 8 15.28 -41.77 -1.17
N ILE A 9 14.48 -42.45 -0.34
CA ILE A 9 13.56 -41.81 0.59
C ILE A 9 14.33 -41.07 1.70
N ALA A 10 15.45 -41.65 2.17
CA ALA A 10 16.30 -41.00 3.17
C ALA A 10 17.03 -39.76 2.64
N CYS A 11 17.45 -39.74 1.38
CA CYS A 11 18.06 -38.55 0.76
C CYS A 11 17.04 -37.42 0.47
N MET A 12 15.76 -37.75 0.22
CA MET A 12 14.72 -36.73 0.06
C MET A 12 14.36 -36.02 1.38
N VAL A 13 14.46 -36.72 2.52
CA VAL A 13 14.18 -36.11 3.84
C VAL A 13 15.32 -35.21 4.31
N ILE A 14 16.58 -35.51 3.96
CA ILE A 14 17.74 -34.71 4.38
C ILE A 14 17.90 -33.43 3.54
N ALA A 15 17.45 -33.41 2.28
CA ALA A 15 17.47 -32.20 1.45
C ALA A 15 16.37 -31.18 1.81
N ALA A 16 15.31 -31.60 2.51
CA ALA A 16 14.24 -30.69 2.95
C ALA A 16 14.61 -29.87 4.20
N THR A 17 15.70 -30.22 4.91
CA THR A 17 16.03 -29.58 6.20
C THR A 17 16.97 -28.36 6.09
N GLN A 18 17.50 -28.03 4.90
CA GLN A 18 18.48 -26.93 4.75
C GLN A 18 17.93 -25.64 4.12
N ALA A 19 16.61 -25.46 4.05
CA ALA A 19 16.01 -24.18 3.63
C ALA A 19 15.36 -23.36 4.75
N PHE A 20 15.41 -23.81 6.01
CA PHE A 20 14.92 -23.04 7.17
C PHE A 20 16.00 -22.15 7.81
N GLY A 21 16.93 -21.63 7.00
CA GLY A 21 17.99 -20.73 7.44
C GLY A 21 17.71 -19.30 6.96
N GLN A 22 17.44 -18.41 7.92
CA GLN A 22 17.06 -17.00 7.78
C GLN A 22 15.60 -16.77 7.36
N VAL A 23 14.76 -16.38 8.33
CA VAL A 23 13.68 -15.44 8.02
C VAL A 23 14.39 -14.24 7.36
N PRO A 24 14.20 -13.97 6.06
CA PRO A 24 14.78 -12.77 5.47
C PRO A 24 14.29 -11.58 6.29
N ALA A 25 15.18 -10.64 6.61
CA ALA A 25 14.76 -9.37 7.20
C ALA A 25 13.56 -8.86 6.41
N LYS A 26 12.47 -8.47 7.09
CA LYS A 26 11.26 -7.90 6.49
C LYS A 26 11.71 -6.86 5.46
N VAL A 27 11.73 -7.22 4.17
CA VAL A 27 12.05 -6.28 3.10
C VAL A 27 10.82 -5.41 3.04
N VAL A 28 10.89 -4.24 3.67
CA VAL A 28 9.84 -3.24 3.57
C VAL A 28 10.14 -2.43 2.32
N CYS A 29 9.36 -2.66 1.26
CA CYS A 29 9.41 -1.82 0.06
C CYS A 29 8.41 -0.69 0.23
N GLU A 30 8.89 0.55 0.25
CA GLU A 30 8.06 1.74 0.09
C GLU A 30 7.67 1.87 -1.39
N VAL A 31 6.40 2.10 -1.68
CA VAL A 31 5.91 2.26 -3.06
C VAL A 31 5.23 3.58 -3.33
N VAL A 32 4.85 4.33 -2.30
CA VAL A 32 4.42 5.72 -2.47
C VAL A 32 5.65 6.57 -2.75
N GLN A 33 5.63 7.27 -3.86
CA GLN A 33 6.64 8.25 -4.22
C GLN A 33 6.25 9.60 -3.63
N ASP A 34 7.26 10.33 -3.13
CA ASP A 34 7.12 11.67 -2.55
C ASP A 34 5.95 11.82 -1.57
N GLY A 35 5.86 10.89 -0.61
CA GLY A 35 4.76 10.84 0.35
C GLY A 35 4.68 12.03 1.32
N GLY A 36 5.77 12.77 1.48
CA GLY A 36 5.82 14.05 2.21
C GLY A 36 5.71 15.29 1.30
N PHE A 37 5.49 15.10 -0.01
CA PHE A 37 5.28 16.18 -0.99
C PHE A 37 6.45 17.17 -1.16
N GLU A 38 7.65 16.79 -0.72
CA GLU A 38 8.83 17.65 -0.66
C GLU A 38 9.45 17.94 -2.05
N THR A 39 9.03 17.24 -3.11
CA THR A 39 9.36 17.65 -4.48
C THR A 39 8.60 18.90 -4.92
N GLY A 40 7.60 19.30 -4.13
CA GLY A 40 6.85 20.54 -4.27
C GLY A 40 5.91 20.57 -5.47
N ARG A 41 5.61 21.78 -5.94
CA ARG A 41 4.74 22.03 -7.10
C ARG A 41 5.51 22.57 -8.32
N PRO A 42 5.20 22.09 -9.54
CA PRO A 42 4.33 20.95 -9.84
C PRO A 42 4.93 19.63 -9.32
N ASN A 43 4.08 18.71 -8.85
CA ASN A 43 4.53 17.40 -8.38
C ASN A 43 4.59 16.41 -9.55
N ALA A 44 5.68 15.66 -9.65
CA ALA A 44 5.87 14.71 -10.75
C ALA A 44 5.19 13.35 -10.53
N THR A 45 4.75 13.07 -9.31
CA THR A 45 4.28 11.75 -8.87
C THR A 45 2.82 11.75 -8.41
N TRP A 46 2.40 12.85 -7.77
CA TRP A 46 1.03 13.09 -7.38
C TRP A 46 0.32 13.96 -8.41
N GLN A 47 -0.82 13.48 -8.89
CA GLN A 47 -1.73 14.25 -9.73
C GLN A 47 -2.72 15.02 -8.86
N GLU A 48 -2.76 16.34 -9.01
CA GLU A 48 -3.72 17.21 -8.34
C GLU A 48 -4.92 17.49 -9.25
N VAL A 49 -6.13 17.30 -8.74
CA VAL A 49 -7.38 17.78 -9.34
C VAL A 49 -8.00 18.77 -8.37
N THR A 50 -8.40 19.95 -8.83
CA THR A 50 -8.96 20.99 -7.95
C THR A 50 -9.86 21.93 -8.72
N THR A 51 -10.96 22.37 -8.10
CA THR A 51 -11.82 23.46 -8.59
C THR A 51 -11.38 24.85 -8.12
N GLY A 52 -10.30 24.95 -7.34
CA GLY A 52 -9.83 26.21 -6.75
C GLY A 52 -8.37 26.15 -6.34
N LEU A 53 -8.12 26.02 -5.03
CA LEU A 53 -6.77 26.10 -4.48
C LEU A 53 -5.91 24.89 -4.84
N ALA A 54 -4.61 25.16 -4.88
CA ALA A 54 -3.57 24.14 -4.86
C ALA A 54 -3.77 23.18 -3.67
N VAL A 55 -3.55 21.88 -3.88
CA VAL A 55 -3.56 20.91 -2.78
C VAL A 55 -2.17 20.83 -2.16
N ILE A 56 -1.12 20.63 -2.95
CA ILE A 56 0.26 20.61 -2.43
C ILE A 56 0.73 22.04 -2.19
N ASN A 57 1.14 22.37 -0.96
CA ASN A 57 1.54 23.72 -0.57
C ASN A 57 2.85 23.69 0.23
N ILE A 58 3.59 24.81 0.18
CA ILE A 58 4.73 25.04 1.07
C ILE A 58 4.23 25.76 2.32
N ASP A 59 4.28 25.09 3.46
CA ASP A 59 3.91 25.64 4.76
C ASP A 59 4.62 24.90 5.89
N SER A 60 5.85 25.31 6.19
CA SER A 60 6.66 24.71 7.25
C SER A 60 6.09 24.84 8.66
N LEU A 61 5.08 25.71 8.88
CA LEU A 61 4.45 25.85 10.19
C LEU A 61 3.40 24.76 10.41
N HIS A 62 2.75 24.33 9.33
CA HIS A 62 1.68 23.34 9.39
C HIS A 62 2.12 21.96 8.94
N ALA A 63 3.16 21.83 8.11
CA ALA A 63 3.73 20.55 7.69
C ALA A 63 4.17 19.73 8.90
N ARG A 64 3.96 18.40 8.85
CA ARG A 64 4.41 17.51 9.92
C ARG A 64 5.91 17.26 9.80
N THR A 65 6.38 17.05 8.57
CA THR A 65 7.78 16.84 8.23
C THR A 65 8.16 17.81 7.11
N GLY A 66 9.41 18.28 7.11
CA GLY A 66 9.91 19.10 6.00
C GLY A 66 9.22 20.48 5.91
N SER A 67 8.82 20.86 4.71
CA SER A 67 8.23 22.19 4.42
C SER A 67 7.01 22.13 3.51
N TRP A 68 6.71 20.97 2.93
CA TRP A 68 5.58 20.77 2.04
C TRP A 68 4.55 19.85 2.69
N LEU A 69 3.29 20.04 2.32
CA LEU A 69 2.18 19.19 2.76
C LEU A 69 1.04 19.25 1.75
N ALA A 70 0.10 18.33 1.87
CA ALA A 70 -1.19 18.44 1.18
C ALA A 70 -2.21 19.16 2.09
N VAL A 71 -2.89 20.14 1.52
CA VAL A 71 -3.89 20.99 2.17
C VAL A 71 -5.18 20.90 1.37
N PHE A 72 -6.22 20.38 2.00
CA PHE A 72 -7.58 20.34 1.45
C PHE A 72 -8.46 21.34 2.22
N GLY A 73 -9.28 22.10 1.49
CA GLY A 73 -10.11 23.15 2.06
C GLY A 73 -9.34 24.46 2.32
N GLY A 74 -9.63 25.11 3.44
CA GLY A 74 -8.94 26.34 3.87
C GLY A 74 -9.39 27.65 3.19
N GLN A 75 -10.39 27.61 2.29
CA GLN A 75 -10.97 28.81 1.68
C GLN A 75 -12.41 29.10 2.11
N LEU A 76 -12.69 30.36 2.49
CA LEU A 76 -14.02 30.84 2.83
C LEU A 76 -14.92 31.00 1.58
N PHE A 77 -16.22 30.71 1.75
CA PHE A 77 -17.30 30.99 0.80
C PHE A 77 -17.17 30.33 -0.58
N GLN A 78 -16.33 29.30 -0.73
CA GLN A 78 -16.20 28.55 -1.97
C GLN A 78 -16.26 27.06 -1.70
N LEU A 79 -16.99 26.35 -2.57
CA LEU A 79 -16.90 24.90 -2.64
C LEU A 79 -15.56 24.53 -3.28
N LEU A 80 -14.75 23.77 -2.56
CA LEU A 80 -13.53 23.18 -3.05
C LEU A 80 -13.72 21.68 -3.18
N GLU A 81 -13.71 21.21 -4.43
CA GLU A 81 -13.59 19.80 -4.77
C GLU A 81 -12.13 19.56 -5.16
N GLN A 82 -11.44 18.73 -4.39
CA GLN A 82 -10.00 18.54 -4.51
C GLN A 82 -9.65 17.06 -4.44
N SER A 83 -8.69 16.61 -5.23
CA SER A 83 -8.08 15.29 -5.09
C SER A 83 -6.58 15.28 -5.31
N LEU A 84 -5.93 14.30 -4.69
CA LEU A 84 -4.52 13.96 -4.87
C LEU A 84 -4.40 12.47 -5.14
N GLU A 85 -3.80 12.12 -6.29
CA GLU A 85 -3.86 10.75 -6.81
C GLU A 85 -2.47 10.24 -7.22
N GLN A 86 -2.19 8.98 -6.91
CA GLN A 86 -0.96 8.30 -7.36
C GLN A 86 -1.24 6.82 -7.66
N PRO A 87 -0.82 6.30 -8.83
CA PRO A 87 -0.83 4.86 -9.08
C PRO A 87 0.27 4.16 -8.27
N VAL A 88 -0.09 3.09 -7.56
CA VAL A 88 0.82 2.31 -6.72
C VAL A 88 0.77 0.83 -7.12
N LEU A 89 1.93 0.22 -7.37
CA LEU A 89 2.03 -1.22 -7.65
C LEU A 89 2.07 -2.00 -6.32
N ILE A 90 1.09 -2.86 -6.09
CA ILE A 90 1.00 -3.66 -4.85
C ILE A 90 1.30 -5.14 -5.17
N PRO A 91 2.57 -5.60 -5.07
CA PRO A 91 2.95 -6.99 -5.23
C PRO A 91 2.27 -7.94 -4.22
N PRO A 92 2.21 -9.25 -4.53
CA PRO A 92 1.73 -10.27 -3.60
C PRO A 92 2.48 -10.28 -2.27
N GLY A 93 1.77 -10.39 -1.15
CA GLY A 93 2.35 -10.44 0.19
C GLY A 93 1.50 -9.77 1.26
N ARG A 94 2.09 -8.82 2.00
CA ARG A 94 1.35 -7.94 2.91
C ARG A 94 1.60 -6.49 2.55
N ALA A 95 0.57 -5.66 2.68
CA ALA A 95 0.64 -4.23 2.41
C ALA A 95 0.00 -3.44 3.55
N GLU A 96 0.63 -2.34 3.95
CA GLU A 96 0.12 -1.41 4.94
C GLU A 96 0.24 0.02 4.40
N LEU A 97 -0.87 0.73 4.30
CA LEU A 97 -0.87 2.18 4.03
C LEU A 97 -0.87 2.93 5.35
N SER A 98 -0.08 3.98 5.44
CA SER A 98 -0.13 4.94 6.53
C SER A 98 0.04 6.37 6.06
N TYR A 99 -0.50 7.30 6.82
CA TYR A 99 -0.38 8.74 6.60
C TYR A 99 -0.64 9.48 7.92
N CYS A 100 -0.28 10.76 7.97
CA CYS A 100 -0.58 11.61 9.11
C CYS A 100 -1.62 12.65 8.72
N LEU A 101 -2.73 12.69 9.45
CA LEU A 101 -3.84 13.61 9.24
C LEU A 101 -3.95 14.58 10.41
N ARG A 102 -4.25 15.85 10.12
CA ARG A 102 -4.64 16.86 11.10
C ARG A 102 -5.81 17.70 10.56
N ILE A 103 -6.77 17.96 11.43
CA ILE A 103 -7.94 18.82 11.21
C ILE A 103 -7.87 19.93 12.28
N PRO A 104 -7.17 21.05 12.04
CA PRO A 104 -7.01 22.09 13.05
C PRO A 104 -8.32 22.80 13.35
N GLU A 105 -9.17 22.97 12.35
CA GLU A 105 -10.43 23.71 12.38
C GLU A 105 -11.45 23.00 11.49
N SER A 106 -12.72 23.08 11.88
CA SER A 106 -13.84 22.54 11.12
C SER A 106 -14.97 23.56 11.00
N SER A 107 -15.72 23.47 9.91
CA SER A 107 -16.96 24.20 9.70
C SER A 107 -18.04 23.71 10.66
N THR A 108 -19.15 24.46 10.69
CA THR A 108 -20.35 24.09 11.45
C THR A 108 -21.47 23.55 10.55
N ASP A 109 -21.24 23.38 9.25
CA ASP A 109 -22.27 22.92 8.31
C ASP A 109 -22.35 21.40 8.18
N GLU A 110 -21.36 20.68 8.72
CA GLU A 110 -21.25 19.22 8.73
C GLU A 110 -21.18 18.57 7.33
N LEU A 111 -20.89 19.34 6.28
CA LEU A 111 -20.80 18.84 4.90
C LEU A 111 -19.37 18.49 4.47
N ASP A 112 -18.38 19.04 5.17
CA ASP A 112 -16.98 18.92 4.79
C ASP A 112 -16.43 17.52 5.10
N HIS A 113 -15.76 16.93 4.11
CA HIS A 113 -15.13 15.63 4.27
C HIS A 113 -13.83 15.47 3.47
N LEU A 114 -13.01 14.51 3.92
CA LEU A 114 -11.87 13.95 3.21
C LEU A 114 -12.00 12.42 3.20
N ALA A 115 -12.06 11.82 2.02
CA ALA A 115 -12.04 10.38 1.84
C ALA A 115 -10.66 9.89 1.38
N VAL A 116 -10.25 8.74 1.90
CA VAL A 116 -9.05 8.00 1.46
C VAL A 116 -9.52 6.74 0.77
N ARG A 117 -9.09 6.57 -0.48
CA ARG A 117 -9.53 5.48 -1.35
C ARG A 117 -8.38 4.71 -1.95
N LEU A 118 -8.64 3.44 -2.19
CA LEU A 118 -7.85 2.60 -3.07
C LEU A 118 -8.79 2.05 -4.13
N ASP A 119 -8.54 2.42 -5.39
CA ASP A 119 -9.49 2.27 -6.49
C ASP A 119 -10.85 2.88 -6.13
N ASP A 120 -11.93 2.09 -6.19
CA ASP A 120 -13.29 2.53 -5.86
C ASP A 120 -13.68 2.33 -4.39
N VAL A 121 -12.79 1.76 -3.56
CA VAL A 121 -13.07 1.43 -2.15
C VAL A 121 -12.66 2.55 -1.21
N VAL A 122 -13.57 2.97 -0.32
CA VAL A 122 -13.28 3.90 0.78
C VAL A 122 -12.59 3.15 1.93
N LEU A 123 -11.34 3.49 2.21
CA LEU A 123 -10.59 2.99 3.35
C LEU A 123 -10.92 3.77 4.63
N ALA A 124 -11.11 5.08 4.50
CA ALA A 124 -11.52 5.98 5.58
C ALA A 124 -12.23 7.20 5.02
N GLU A 125 -13.12 7.77 5.82
CA GLU A 125 -13.75 9.05 5.58
C GLU A 125 -13.66 9.87 6.87
N TYR A 126 -13.23 11.12 6.74
CA TYR A 126 -13.08 12.07 7.83
C TYR A 126 -14.01 13.23 7.58
N THR A 127 -14.71 13.65 8.62
CA THR A 127 -15.68 14.74 8.58
C THR A 127 -15.33 15.81 9.60
N THR A 128 -16.11 16.89 9.63
CA THR A 128 -16.04 17.90 10.70
C THR A 128 -16.12 17.31 12.11
N ALA A 129 -16.85 16.21 12.31
CA ALA A 129 -17.01 15.55 13.60
C ALA A 129 -15.71 14.91 14.12
N ASP A 130 -14.73 14.65 13.25
CA ASP A 130 -13.45 14.04 13.60
C ASP A 130 -12.42 15.07 14.11
N GLN A 131 -12.72 16.37 13.98
CA GLN A 131 -11.85 17.46 14.42
C GLN A 131 -11.32 17.28 15.85
N PRO A 132 -12.11 16.88 16.88
CA PRO A 132 -11.59 16.71 18.23
C PRO A 132 -10.53 15.60 18.36
N VAL A 133 -10.58 14.58 17.50
CA VAL A 133 -9.61 13.47 17.48
C VAL A 133 -8.36 13.88 16.71
N PHE A 134 -8.54 14.63 15.62
CA PHE A 134 -7.47 15.03 14.70
C PHE A 134 -7.01 16.49 14.86
N ALA A 135 -7.30 17.14 16.00
CA ALA A 135 -6.86 18.52 16.27
C ALA A 135 -5.32 18.69 16.16
N GLN A 136 -4.59 17.60 16.38
CA GLN A 136 -3.16 17.44 16.09
C GLN A 136 -2.95 16.29 15.10
N TYR A 137 -1.72 16.17 14.57
CA TYR A 137 -1.38 15.07 13.68
C TYR A 137 -1.55 13.71 14.35
N VAL A 138 -2.37 12.86 13.73
CA VAL A 138 -2.55 11.45 14.10
C VAL A 138 -2.10 10.60 12.92
N ARG A 139 -1.25 9.61 13.20
CA ARG A 139 -0.87 8.59 12.21
C ARG A 139 -2.00 7.58 12.09
N VAL A 140 -2.52 7.43 10.88
CA VAL A 140 -3.52 6.43 10.52
C VAL A 140 -2.85 5.28 9.79
N VAL A 141 -3.37 4.06 9.98
CA VAL A 141 -2.83 2.84 9.40
C VAL A 141 -3.97 1.97 8.86
N HIS A 142 -3.83 1.52 7.62
CA HIS A 142 -4.76 0.62 6.93
C HIS A 142 -4.05 -0.65 6.50
N ASN A 143 -4.64 -1.81 6.80
CA ASN A 143 -4.19 -3.08 6.24
C ASN A 143 -4.75 -3.23 4.82
N LEU A 144 -3.86 -3.41 3.84
CA LEU A 144 -4.21 -3.53 2.43
C LEU A 144 -3.90 -4.92 1.87
N SER A 145 -3.79 -5.95 2.73
CA SER A 145 -3.52 -7.32 2.30
C SER A 145 -4.51 -7.88 1.27
N ASP A 146 -5.74 -7.35 1.18
CA ASP A 146 -6.72 -7.77 0.18
C ASP A 146 -6.40 -7.25 -1.24
N TRP A 147 -5.49 -6.27 -1.38
CA TRP A 147 -5.05 -5.68 -2.64
C TRP A 147 -3.64 -6.14 -3.06
N THR A 148 -3.10 -7.21 -2.47
CA THR A 148 -1.79 -7.74 -2.85
C THR A 148 -1.91 -8.74 -4.01
N ASP A 149 -2.41 -8.30 -5.15
CA ASP A 149 -2.64 -9.12 -6.34
C ASP A 149 -1.54 -9.00 -7.40
N GLY A 150 -0.58 -8.08 -7.19
CA GLY A 150 0.48 -7.78 -8.16
C GLY A 150 0.12 -6.72 -9.19
N MET A 151 -1.02 -6.05 -9.05
CA MET A 151 -1.51 -5.03 -9.97
C MET A 151 -1.22 -3.62 -9.45
N THR A 152 -1.38 -2.66 -10.37
CA THR A 152 -1.36 -1.24 -10.03
C THR A 152 -2.76 -0.83 -9.58
N HIS A 153 -2.82 -0.23 -8.40
CA HIS A 153 -4.02 0.37 -7.81
C HIS A 153 -3.90 1.89 -7.79
N LEU A 154 -5.04 2.59 -7.74
CA LEU A 154 -5.07 4.04 -7.63
C LEU A 154 -5.29 4.46 -6.18
N LEU A 155 -4.26 5.00 -5.53
CA LEU A 155 -4.41 5.66 -4.23
C LEU A 155 -4.93 7.07 -4.45
N ARG A 156 -6.05 7.43 -3.79
CA ARG A 156 -6.67 8.75 -3.89
C ARG A 156 -7.00 9.31 -2.50
N PHE A 157 -6.66 10.57 -2.30
CA PHE A 157 -7.23 11.42 -1.25
C PHE A 157 -8.13 12.43 -1.94
N GLU A 158 -9.42 12.46 -1.60
CA GLU A 158 -10.39 13.37 -2.20
C GLU A 158 -11.19 14.09 -1.13
N SER A 159 -11.54 15.35 -1.36
CA SER A 159 -12.28 16.15 -0.41
C SER A 159 -13.32 17.01 -1.10
N SER A 160 -14.43 17.24 -0.40
CA SER A 160 -15.38 18.32 -0.65
C SER A 160 -15.44 19.18 0.59
N VAL A 161 -15.14 20.48 0.45
CA VAL A 161 -15.15 21.45 1.56
C VAL A 161 -15.92 22.70 1.15
N THR A 162 -16.79 23.19 2.03
CA THR A 162 -17.63 24.37 1.83
C THR A 162 -17.88 25.12 3.16
N GLY A 163 -18.79 26.09 3.13
CA GLY A 163 -19.30 26.73 4.35
C GLY A 163 -18.38 27.72 5.07
N THR A 164 -18.75 28.00 6.32
CA THR A 164 -18.05 28.88 7.27
C THR A 164 -18.31 28.43 8.72
N PRO A 165 -17.33 28.44 9.65
CA PRO A 165 -15.88 28.55 9.45
C PRO A 165 -15.35 27.48 8.48
N VAL A 166 -14.08 27.52 8.07
CA VAL A 166 -13.60 26.60 7.04
C VAL A 166 -13.01 25.35 7.68
N THR A 167 -13.38 24.17 7.18
CA THR A 167 -12.63 22.95 7.48
C THR A 167 -11.34 22.93 6.69
N THR A 168 -10.25 22.56 7.37
CA THR A 168 -8.97 22.30 6.70
C THR A 168 -8.52 20.90 7.05
N PHE A 169 -8.11 20.12 6.05
CA PHE A 169 -7.46 18.84 6.27
C PHE A 169 -6.00 18.95 5.83
N TYR A 170 -5.09 18.79 6.78
CA TYR A 170 -3.66 18.68 6.52
C TYR A 170 -3.25 17.22 6.46
N LEU A 171 -2.66 16.83 5.35
CA LEU A 171 -2.17 15.48 5.09
C LEU A 171 -0.66 15.52 4.83
N ASP A 172 0.06 14.62 5.47
CA ASP A 172 1.52 14.51 5.33
C ASP A 172 2.00 13.06 5.57
N ASP A 173 3.22 12.76 5.13
CA ASP A 173 3.93 11.50 5.35
C ASP A 173 3.15 10.25 4.95
N VAL A 174 2.62 10.26 3.74
CA VAL A 174 1.98 9.11 3.11
C VAL A 174 3.03 8.04 2.81
N SER A 175 2.79 6.81 3.23
CA SER A 175 3.72 5.70 3.07
C SER A 175 2.94 4.41 2.87
N MET A 176 3.36 3.59 1.92
CA MET A 176 2.83 2.25 1.72
C MET A 176 3.95 1.23 1.83
N ASN A 177 3.96 0.53 2.96
CA ASN A 177 4.99 -0.43 3.31
C ASN A 177 4.56 -1.83 2.88
N LEU A 178 5.36 -2.44 2.01
CA LEU A 178 5.08 -3.77 1.50
C LEU A 178 6.03 -4.81 2.08
N CYS A 179 5.50 -5.99 2.37
CA CYS A 179 6.29 -7.19 2.65
C CYS A 179 5.99 -8.19 1.55
N PRO A 180 6.76 -8.20 0.45
CA PRO A 180 6.51 -9.13 -0.63
C PRO A 180 6.65 -10.55 -0.12
N SER A 181 5.68 -11.41 -0.46
CA SER A 181 5.88 -12.84 -0.33
C SER A 181 6.93 -13.25 -1.36
N PRO A 182 7.89 -14.13 -1.03
CA PRO A 182 8.69 -14.74 -2.08
C PRO A 182 7.73 -15.36 -3.10
N ALA A 183 7.93 -15.04 -4.38
CA ALA A 183 7.18 -15.69 -5.44
C ALA A 183 7.33 -17.21 -5.27
N PRO A 184 6.27 -18.01 -5.49
CA PRO A 184 6.43 -19.46 -5.53
C PRO A 184 7.61 -19.77 -6.46
N PRO A 185 8.57 -20.62 -6.04
CA PRO A 185 9.64 -21.02 -6.93
C PRO A 185 9.01 -21.52 -8.23
N ASP A 186 9.46 -21.01 -9.38
CA ASP A 186 9.04 -21.50 -10.69
C ASP A 186 9.35 -23.00 -10.75
N LEU A 187 8.35 -23.83 -10.46
CA LEU A 187 8.48 -25.28 -10.34
C LEU A 187 9.00 -25.87 -11.66
N PHE A 188 8.72 -25.22 -12.81
CA PHE A 188 9.27 -25.65 -14.10
C PHE A 188 10.79 -25.44 -14.17
N ARG A 189 11.31 -24.33 -13.63
CA ARG A 189 12.76 -24.06 -13.60
C ARG A 189 13.49 -24.89 -12.54
N PHE A 190 12.86 -25.13 -11.39
CA PHE A 190 13.43 -25.99 -10.36
C PHE A 190 13.46 -27.46 -10.80
N ALA A 191 12.40 -27.97 -11.43
CA ALA A 191 12.36 -29.32 -11.99
C ALA A 191 13.40 -29.50 -13.10
N ALA A 192 13.49 -28.55 -14.04
CA ALA A 192 14.43 -28.60 -15.15
C ALA A 192 15.91 -28.56 -14.72
N ARG A 193 16.22 -27.89 -13.59
CA ARG A 193 17.60 -27.72 -13.11
C ARG A 193 18.14 -28.94 -12.36
N TRP A 194 17.28 -29.80 -11.81
CA TRP A 194 17.71 -30.94 -10.98
C TRP A 194 17.41 -32.31 -11.58
N MET A 195 16.53 -32.44 -12.58
CA MET A 195 16.02 -33.76 -12.98
C MET A 195 16.42 -34.26 -14.38
N GLY A 196 17.26 -33.54 -15.13
CA GLY A 196 17.79 -34.00 -16.41
C GLY A 196 16.71 -34.17 -17.51
N ALA A 197 17.15 -34.17 -18.77
CA ALA A 197 16.25 -34.27 -19.92
C ALA A 197 15.73 -35.71 -20.07
N GLY A 198 14.52 -36.01 -19.57
CA GLY A 198 13.96 -37.36 -19.77
C GLY A 198 12.52 -37.62 -19.31
N TRP A 199 11.76 -36.64 -18.83
CA TRP A 199 10.42 -36.87 -18.29
C TRP A 199 9.32 -36.28 -19.18
N THR A 200 8.16 -36.92 -19.20
CA THR A 200 7.00 -36.51 -20.02
C THR A 200 5.97 -35.76 -19.18
N GLY A 201 5.11 -34.97 -19.81
CA GLY A 201 4.18 -34.06 -19.11
C GLY A 201 3.21 -34.71 -18.12
N HIS A 202 3.03 -36.03 -18.16
CA HIS A 202 2.18 -36.78 -17.23
C HIS A 202 2.77 -36.84 -15.81
N ASP A 203 4.10 -36.82 -15.70
CA ASP A 203 4.76 -36.95 -14.40
C ASP A 203 4.75 -35.66 -13.56
N LEU A 204 4.54 -34.50 -14.22
CA LEU A 204 4.43 -33.20 -13.56
C LEU A 204 3.09 -33.00 -12.86
N VAL A 205 2.03 -33.67 -13.33
CA VAL A 205 0.67 -33.57 -12.76
C VAL A 205 0.60 -34.24 -11.38
N ASN A 206 1.24 -35.40 -11.22
CA ASN A 206 1.24 -36.14 -9.95
C ASN A 206 1.96 -35.38 -8.82
N LEU A 207 2.90 -34.49 -9.15
CA LEU A 207 3.62 -33.69 -8.17
C LEU A 207 2.80 -32.47 -7.70
N LEU A 208 2.02 -31.87 -8.60
CA LEU A 208 1.05 -30.83 -8.26
C LEU A 208 -0.06 -31.36 -7.34
N GLU A 209 -0.56 -32.57 -7.59
CA GLU A 209 -1.56 -33.21 -6.72
C GLU A 209 -1.00 -33.56 -5.34
N ALA A 210 0.27 -33.95 -5.22
CA ALA A 210 0.88 -34.29 -3.93
C ALA A 210 1.06 -33.07 -3.00
N TRP A 211 1.25 -31.86 -3.54
CA TRP A 211 1.32 -30.63 -2.73
C TRP A 211 -0.06 -30.17 -2.25
N ASN A 212 -1.11 -30.38 -3.04
CA ASN A 212 -2.47 -29.94 -2.73
C ASN A 212 -3.17 -30.78 -1.65
N VAL A 213 -2.56 -31.90 -1.22
CA VAL A 213 -3.09 -32.81 -0.19
C VAL A 213 -2.43 -32.55 1.18
N SER A 214 -1.49 -31.61 1.27
CA SER A 214 -0.72 -31.31 2.49
C SER A 214 -1.08 -30.00 3.20
N GLU A 215 -2.14 -29.31 2.76
CA GLU A 215 -2.78 -28.21 3.50
C GLU A 215 -3.97 -28.69 4.34
#